data_AF-A0A4V2UDW6-F1
#
_entry.id   AF-A0A4V2UDW6-F1
#
_cell.length_a   1.000
_cell.length_b   1.000
_cell.length_c   1.000
_cell.angle_alpha   90.00
_cell.angle_beta   90.00
_cell.angle_gamma   90.00
#
_symmetry.space_group_name_H-M   'P 1'
#
loop_
_entity.id
_entity.type
_entity.pdbx_description
1 polymer ?
#
loop_
_entity_poly.entity_id
_entity_poly.type
_entity_poly.pdbx_seq_one_letter_code
_entity_poly.pdbx_strand_id
1 'polypeptide(L)'
;MSFLLSEYQELLGTIEKSGRIPCGVLEFFEAGPDDKSGSKLVLRHDVDRLADRAVTMAELEKAAGVSSTYYFRCTRDGRFPAKQIELVANLGHETGYHYECLSAMKGDRGAALSAFERNLSNLRQIAPCSTVAMHGAPLSRFHNQELLVGRDLGEFDLKADASLSFATIELAYFTDTGGRWNASAAENFRDRVGLSRGWSPPPSANEFPTWLRSYRNPVYISTHPERWNSSPGKYAFALCKDIAISRVKRAIKLFRSVST
;
A
#
# COMPACT_ATOMS: atom_id res chain seq x y z
N MET A 1 6.72 12.92 12.91
CA MET A 1 7.35 11.65 12.51
C MET A 1 8.25 11.89 11.32
N SER A 2 9.39 11.22 11.31
CA SER A 2 10.53 11.38 10.40
C SER A 2 10.74 10.16 9.48
N PHE A 3 9.70 9.33 9.27
CA PHE A 3 9.73 8.07 8.52
C PHE A 3 11.05 7.30 8.65
N LEU A 4 11.53 7.13 9.89
CA LEU A 4 12.69 6.30 10.19
C LEU A 4 12.23 4.87 10.52
N LEU A 5 13.04 3.86 10.19
CA LEU A 5 12.73 2.48 10.56
C LEU A 5 12.56 2.29 12.08
N SER A 6 13.21 3.11 12.90
CA SER A 6 12.99 3.12 14.36
C SER A 6 11.56 3.54 14.72
N GLU A 7 10.98 4.52 14.03
CA GLU A 7 9.59 4.94 14.25
C GLU A 7 8.61 3.87 13.74
N TYR A 8 8.98 3.11 12.70
CA TYR A 8 8.20 1.95 12.27
C TYR A 8 8.22 0.85 13.33
N GLN A 9 9.38 0.58 13.93
CA GLN A 9 9.50 -0.36 15.03
C GLN A 9 8.67 0.07 16.26
N GLU A 10 8.65 1.37 16.58
CA GLU A 10 7.75 1.93 17.60
C GLU A 10 6.26 1.74 17.25
N LEU A 11 5.90 1.86 15.97
CA LEU A 11 4.56 1.56 15.48
C LEU A 11 4.21 0.08 15.70
N LEU A 12 5.11 -0.86 15.39
CA LEU A 12 4.88 -2.29 15.65
C LEU A 12 4.65 -2.56 17.14
N GLY A 13 5.48 -1.98 18.02
CA GLY A 13 5.29 -2.09 19.47
C GLY A 13 4.00 -1.43 19.97
N THR A 14 3.51 -0.41 19.26
CA THR A 14 2.20 0.22 19.53
C THR A 14 1.05 -0.71 19.14
N ILE A 15 1.14 -1.35 17.98
CA ILE A 15 0.15 -2.32 17.49
C ILE A 15 0.04 -3.49 18.49
N GLU A 16 1.17 -4.07 18.90
CA GLU A 16 1.22 -5.13 19.89
C GLU A 16 0.51 -4.73 21.20
N LYS A 17 0.87 -3.57 21.76
CA LYS A 17 0.26 -3.07 23.01
C LYS A 17 -1.22 -2.73 22.86
N SER A 18 -1.71 -2.47 21.65
CA SER A 18 -3.09 -2.08 21.42
C SER A 18 -4.09 -3.25 21.51
N GLY A 19 -3.61 -4.50 21.51
CA GLY A 19 -4.47 -5.69 21.47
C GLY A 19 -5.18 -5.88 20.12
N ARG A 20 -4.76 -5.13 19.09
CA ARG A 20 -5.18 -5.34 17.70
C ARG A 20 -4.54 -6.61 17.16
N ILE A 21 -5.21 -7.24 16.20
CA ILE A 21 -4.73 -8.43 15.51
C ILE A 21 -4.20 -7.99 14.14
N PRO A 22 -2.88 -7.86 13.96
CA PRO A 22 -2.29 -7.51 12.67
C PRO A 22 -2.50 -8.65 11.68
N CYS A 23 -2.79 -8.30 10.42
CA CYS A 23 -3.01 -9.26 9.33
C CYS A 23 -2.67 -8.64 7.97
N GLY A 24 -2.47 -9.51 6.98
CA GLY A 24 -2.43 -9.12 5.57
C GLY A 24 -3.82 -8.93 4.97
N VAL A 25 -3.84 -8.48 3.71
CA VAL A 25 -5.06 -8.29 2.91
C VAL A 25 -5.72 -9.62 2.58
N LEU A 26 -4.96 -10.65 2.18
CA LEU A 26 -5.53 -11.96 1.86
C LEU A 26 -6.15 -12.57 3.11
N GLU A 27 -5.42 -12.60 4.23
CA GLU A 27 -5.92 -13.10 5.51
C GLU A 27 -7.21 -12.38 5.91
N PHE A 28 -7.28 -11.05 5.76
CA PHE A 28 -8.49 -10.28 6.07
C PHE A 28 -9.69 -10.72 5.23
N PHE A 29 -9.51 -11.07 3.94
CA PHE A 29 -10.62 -11.49 3.09
C PHE A 29 -10.98 -12.97 3.21
N GLU A 30 -10.02 -13.82 3.59
CA GLU A 30 -10.24 -15.24 3.91
C GLU A 30 -10.84 -15.45 5.30
N ALA A 31 -10.68 -14.48 6.20
CA ALA A 31 -11.31 -14.46 7.51
C ALA A 31 -12.84 -14.54 7.40
N GLY A 32 -13.45 -15.31 8.30
CA GLY A 32 -14.90 -15.42 8.41
C GLY A 32 -15.57 -14.07 8.74
N PRO A 33 -16.89 -13.94 8.54
CA PRO A 33 -17.62 -12.70 8.85
C PRO A 33 -17.43 -12.22 10.29
N ASP A 34 -17.33 -13.15 11.25
CA ASP A 34 -17.12 -12.88 12.67
C ASP A 34 -15.67 -12.46 12.99
N ASP A 35 -14.71 -12.88 12.16
CA ASP A 35 -13.28 -12.56 12.27
C ASP A 35 -12.91 -11.23 11.59
N LYS A 36 -13.82 -10.67 10.78
CA LYS A 36 -13.75 -9.28 10.26
C LYS A 36 -14.19 -8.24 11.30
N SER A 37 -14.40 -8.67 12.55
CA SER A 37 -14.75 -7.81 13.67
C SER A 37 -13.62 -6.87 14.06
N GLY A 38 -14.00 -5.87 14.87
CA GLY A 38 -13.29 -4.62 15.13
C GLY A 38 -11.84 -4.65 15.59
N SER A 39 -11.24 -5.80 15.86
CA SER A 39 -9.86 -5.92 16.36
C SER A 39 -8.81 -6.04 15.25
N LYS A 40 -9.20 -6.35 14.00
CA LYS A 40 -8.24 -6.50 12.90
C LYS A 40 -7.53 -5.19 12.56
N LEU A 41 -6.24 -5.31 12.25
CA LEU A 41 -5.41 -4.24 11.71
C LEU A 41 -4.73 -4.76 10.45
N VAL A 42 -5.14 -4.27 9.29
CA VAL A 42 -4.56 -4.66 8.00
C VAL A 42 -3.29 -3.86 7.76
N LEU A 43 -2.19 -4.55 7.49
CA LEU A 43 -0.91 -3.96 7.10
C LEU A 43 -0.62 -4.25 5.64
N ARG A 44 -0.43 -3.18 4.87
CA ARG A 44 -0.07 -3.20 3.46
C ARG A 44 1.19 -2.38 3.20
N HIS A 45 2.01 -2.89 2.29
CA HIS A 45 3.22 -2.24 1.81
C HIS A 45 3.24 -2.11 0.29
N ASP A 46 3.32 -0.89 -0.22
CA ASP A 46 3.51 -0.61 -1.64
C ASP A 46 5.01 -0.52 -1.97
N VAL A 47 5.54 -1.57 -2.60
CA VAL A 47 6.96 -1.70 -2.95
C VAL A 47 7.23 -1.09 -4.32
N ASP A 48 7.56 0.20 -4.30
CA ASP A 48 7.71 1.00 -5.51
C ASP A 48 9.05 0.82 -6.24
N ARG A 49 10.17 1.19 -5.59
CA ARG A 49 11.51 1.13 -6.22
C ARG A 49 12.56 0.40 -5.40
N LEU A 50 12.51 0.49 -4.07
CA LEU A 50 13.58 0.03 -3.18
C LEU A 50 13.19 -1.27 -2.48
N ALA A 51 13.14 -2.37 -3.24
CA ALA A 51 12.69 -3.67 -2.75
C ALA A 51 13.52 -4.20 -1.56
N ASP A 52 14.82 -3.87 -1.47
CA ASP A 52 15.63 -4.26 -0.30
C ASP A 52 15.10 -3.66 1.02
N ARG A 53 14.49 -2.47 0.97
CA ARG A 53 13.86 -1.87 2.15
C ARG A 53 12.59 -2.58 2.55
N ALA A 54 11.88 -3.18 1.59
CA ALA A 54 10.74 -4.04 1.89
C ALA A 54 11.19 -5.29 2.66
N VAL A 55 12.33 -5.88 2.28
CA VAL A 55 12.92 -7.01 3.03
C VAL A 55 13.26 -6.59 4.46
N THR A 56 13.96 -5.46 4.66
CA THR A 56 14.27 -4.97 6.02
C THR A 56 13.01 -4.70 6.86
N MET A 57 11.96 -4.16 6.25
CA MET A 57 10.68 -3.95 6.93
C MET A 57 10.01 -5.28 7.31
N ALA A 58 9.99 -6.25 6.39
CA ALA A 58 9.45 -7.59 6.64
C ALA A 58 10.21 -8.32 7.76
N GLU A 59 11.54 -8.16 7.84
CA GLU A 59 12.33 -8.71 8.94
C GLU A 59 11.92 -8.14 10.30
N LEU A 60 11.63 -6.83 10.38
CA LEU A 60 11.14 -6.19 11.60
C LEU A 60 9.74 -6.67 11.98
N GLU A 61 8.84 -6.79 11.01
CA GLU A 61 7.49 -7.30 11.23
C GLU A 61 7.52 -8.76 11.69
N LYS A 62 8.31 -9.62 11.04
CA LYS A 62 8.50 -11.01 11.44
C LYS A 62 9.02 -11.12 12.87
N ALA A 63 10.01 -10.31 13.22
CA ALA A 63 10.55 -10.27 14.59
C ALA A 63 9.51 -9.82 15.63
N ALA A 64 8.53 -9.01 15.22
CA ALA A 64 7.40 -8.57 16.04
C ALA A 64 6.19 -9.53 16.00
N GLY A 65 6.28 -10.66 15.28
CA GLY A 65 5.15 -11.59 15.11
C GLY A 65 4.00 -11.03 14.26
N VAL A 66 4.30 -10.03 13.43
CA VAL A 66 3.34 -9.32 12.57
C VAL A 66 3.34 -9.93 11.17
N SER A 67 2.15 -10.14 10.61
CA SER A 67 1.95 -10.52 9.21
C SER A 67 1.32 -9.35 8.43
N SER A 68 1.70 -9.21 7.16
CA SER A 68 1.35 -8.07 6.30
C SER A 68 1.41 -8.48 4.83
N THR A 69 0.96 -7.61 3.93
CA THR A 69 1.04 -7.83 2.47
C THR A 69 1.99 -6.85 1.79
N TYR A 70 2.89 -7.36 0.96
CA TYR A 70 3.81 -6.56 0.14
C TYR A 70 3.41 -6.63 -1.34
N TYR A 71 3.00 -5.48 -1.89
CA TYR A 71 2.66 -5.34 -3.31
C TYR A 71 3.87 -4.86 -4.10
N PHE A 72 4.38 -5.70 -5.00
CA PHE A 72 5.57 -5.41 -5.80
C PHE A 72 5.22 -4.87 -7.17
N ARG A 73 5.93 -3.83 -7.60
CA ARG A 73 5.93 -3.41 -9.00
C ARG A 73 6.86 -4.27 -9.84
N CYS A 74 6.52 -4.36 -11.11
CA CYS A 74 7.44 -4.79 -12.15
C CYS A 74 7.92 -3.60 -12.97
N THR A 75 9.01 -3.82 -13.69
CA THR A 75 9.42 -2.96 -14.80
C THR A 75 8.41 -3.04 -15.95
N ARG A 76 8.56 -2.17 -16.97
CA ARG A 76 7.66 -2.11 -18.13
C ARG A 76 7.61 -3.42 -18.93
N ASP A 77 8.71 -4.14 -18.97
CA ASP A 77 8.88 -5.47 -19.59
C ASP A 77 8.44 -6.61 -18.67
N GLY A 78 7.85 -6.32 -17.49
CA GLY A 78 7.25 -7.33 -16.61
C GLY A 78 8.26 -8.08 -15.74
N ARG A 79 9.45 -7.52 -15.49
CA ARG A 79 10.44 -8.11 -14.58
C ARG A 79 10.22 -7.63 -13.16
N PHE A 80 10.27 -8.56 -12.22
CA PHE A 80 10.12 -8.32 -10.78
C PHE A 80 11.45 -8.48 -10.03
N PRO A 81 11.60 -7.87 -8.84
CA PRO A 81 12.72 -8.10 -7.94
C PRO A 81 12.58 -9.48 -7.27
N ALA A 82 12.81 -10.56 -8.03
CA ALA A 82 12.45 -11.92 -7.63
C ALA A 82 13.04 -12.34 -6.28
N LYS A 83 14.35 -12.08 -6.07
CA LYS A 83 15.03 -12.38 -4.81
C LYS A 83 14.34 -11.74 -3.60
N GLN A 84 13.92 -10.48 -3.70
CA GLN A 84 13.28 -9.76 -2.59
C GLN A 84 11.86 -10.27 -2.34
N ILE A 85 11.12 -10.63 -3.39
CA ILE A 85 9.80 -11.26 -3.28
C ILE A 85 9.91 -12.59 -2.55
N GLU A 86 10.85 -13.45 -2.95
CA GLU A 86 11.10 -14.74 -2.29
C GLU A 86 11.47 -14.57 -0.81
N LEU A 87 12.34 -13.61 -0.48
CA LEU A 87 12.71 -13.32 0.90
C LEU A 87 11.50 -12.90 1.74
N VAL A 88 10.68 -11.98 1.23
CA VAL A 88 9.45 -11.52 1.93
C VAL A 88 8.46 -12.66 2.12
N ALA A 89 8.24 -13.50 1.09
CA ALA A 89 7.37 -14.66 1.18
C ALA A 89 7.90 -15.69 2.20
N ASN A 90 9.21 -15.97 2.21
CA ASN A 90 9.84 -16.91 3.15
C ASN A 90 9.82 -16.43 4.61
N LEU A 91 9.74 -15.12 4.83
CA LEU A 91 9.50 -14.55 6.17
C LEU A 91 8.05 -14.79 6.64
N GLY A 92 7.15 -15.20 5.75
CA GLY A 92 5.75 -15.52 6.03
C GLY A 92 4.77 -14.40 5.71
N HIS A 93 5.21 -13.36 4.98
CA HIS A 93 4.34 -12.29 4.53
C HIS A 93 3.65 -12.65 3.21
N GLU A 94 2.50 -12.03 2.98
CA GLU A 94 1.80 -12.17 1.72
C GLU A 94 2.50 -11.34 0.63
N THR A 95 2.56 -11.85 -0.59
CA THR A 95 3.05 -11.12 -1.76
C THR A 95 1.91 -10.84 -2.74
N GLY A 96 1.90 -9.65 -3.31
CA GLY A 96 0.88 -9.21 -4.25
C GLY A 96 1.43 -8.40 -5.41
N TYR A 97 0.61 -8.21 -6.44
CA TYR A 97 0.99 -7.42 -7.61
C TYR A 97 0.57 -5.94 -7.48
N HIS A 98 1.56 -5.03 -7.50
CA HIS A 98 1.33 -3.59 -7.56
C HIS A 98 1.24 -3.11 -9.02
N TYR A 99 0.04 -3.10 -9.59
CA TYR A 99 -0.15 -2.94 -11.04
C TYR A 99 -0.22 -1.48 -11.49
N GLU A 100 0.34 -1.19 -12.67
CA GLU A 100 0.27 0.14 -13.29
C GLU A 100 -0.05 0.12 -14.79
N CYS A 101 -0.63 -0.99 -15.27
CA CYS A 101 -0.73 -1.31 -16.68
C CYS A 101 -1.51 -0.29 -17.52
N LEU A 102 -2.61 0.27 -17.00
CA LEU A 102 -3.41 1.24 -17.78
C LEU A 102 -2.62 2.52 -18.06
N SER A 103 -1.89 3.01 -17.06
CA SER A 103 -1.00 4.15 -17.22
C SER A 103 0.19 3.83 -18.13
N ALA A 104 0.78 2.65 -18.00
CA ALA A 104 1.90 2.20 -18.82
C ALA A 104 1.53 2.03 -20.31
N MET A 105 0.28 1.62 -20.58
CA MET A 105 -0.28 1.45 -21.93
C MET A 105 -1.06 2.67 -22.42
N LYS A 106 -0.87 3.84 -21.77
CA LYS A 106 -1.46 5.11 -22.19
C LYS A 106 -2.99 5.06 -22.39
N GLY A 107 -3.68 4.30 -21.54
CA GLY A 107 -5.14 4.19 -21.57
C GLY A 107 -5.71 3.12 -22.50
N ASP A 108 -4.87 2.42 -23.27
CA ASP A 108 -5.32 1.27 -24.05
C ASP A 108 -5.70 0.13 -23.10
N ARG A 109 -7.00 -0.11 -22.94
CA ARG A 109 -7.54 -1.10 -22.00
C ARG A 109 -7.20 -2.53 -22.42
N GLY A 110 -7.17 -2.82 -23.72
CA GLY A 110 -6.86 -4.16 -24.23
C GLY A 110 -5.41 -4.51 -23.96
N ALA A 111 -4.49 -3.62 -24.38
CA ALA A 111 -3.07 -3.79 -24.12
C ALA A 111 -2.75 -3.80 -22.61
N ALA A 112 -3.44 -2.97 -21.82
CA ALA A 112 -3.28 -2.94 -20.37
C ALA A 112 -3.71 -4.25 -19.70
N LEU A 113 -4.82 -4.85 -20.15
CA LEU A 113 -5.30 -6.11 -19.60
C LEU A 113 -4.34 -7.26 -19.93
N SER A 114 -3.91 -7.38 -21.19
CA SER A 114 -2.92 -8.39 -21.58
C SER A 114 -1.58 -8.21 -20.84
N ALA A 115 -1.19 -6.96 -20.56
CA ALA A 115 -0.01 -6.69 -19.75
C ALA A 115 -0.22 -7.08 -18.28
N PHE A 116 -1.40 -6.82 -17.71
CA PHE A 116 -1.75 -7.19 -16.34
C PHE A 116 -1.70 -8.71 -16.16
N GLU A 117 -2.34 -9.48 -17.03
CA GLU A 117 -2.37 -10.96 -16.96
C GLU A 117 -0.96 -11.56 -17.07
N ARG A 118 -0.18 -11.09 -18.06
CA ARG A 118 1.21 -11.54 -18.23
C ARG A 118 2.06 -11.22 -17.00
N ASN A 119 1.96 -10.01 -16.46
CA ASN A 119 2.77 -9.60 -15.31
C ASN A 119 2.33 -10.34 -14.03
N LEU A 120 1.02 -10.57 -13.84
CA LEU A 120 0.51 -11.39 -12.75
C LEU A 120 1.04 -12.83 -12.83
N SER A 121 1.06 -13.41 -14.03
CA SER A 121 1.66 -14.72 -14.28
C SER A 121 3.15 -14.74 -13.94
N ASN A 122 3.92 -13.73 -14.39
CA ASN A 122 5.34 -13.61 -14.07
C ASN A 122 5.61 -13.53 -12.56
N LEU A 123 4.78 -12.80 -11.80
CA LEU A 123 4.94 -12.73 -10.34
C LEU A 123 4.63 -14.09 -9.69
N ARG A 124 3.60 -14.80 -10.16
CA ARG A 124 3.23 -16.13 -9.66
C ARG A 124 4.28 -17.21 -9.91
N GLN A 125 5.20 -16.99 -10.86
CA GLN A 125 6.38 -17.85 -11.02
C GLN A 125 7.40 -17.70 -9.88
N ILE A 126 7.32 -16.63 -9.10
CA ILE A 126 8.25 -16.29 -8.02
C ILE A 126 7.64 -16.63 -6.65
N ALA A 127 6.39 -16.21 -6.41
CA ALA A 127 5.70 -16.43 -5.14
C ALA A 127 4.17 -16.43 -5.32
N PRO A 128 3.40 -17.04 -4.39
CA PRO A 128 1.94 -16.99 -4.42
C PRO A 128 1.40 -15.56 -4.45
N CYS A 129 0.40 -15.32 -5.30
CA CYS A 129 -0.24 -14.01 -5.41
C CYS A 129 -1.73 -14.15 -5.69
N SER A 130 -2.50 -13.84 -4.66
CA SER A 130 -3.96 -13.90 -4.65
C SER A 130 -4.59 -12.52 -4.48
N THR A 131 -3.79 -11.47 -4.27
CA THR A 131 -4.29 -10.10 -4.12
C THR A 131 -3.47 -9.12 -4.94
N VAL A 132 -4.07 -7.99 -5.29
CA VAL A 132 -3.43 -6.92 -6.07
C VAL A 132 -3.69 -5.55 -5.49
N ALA A 133 -2.87 -4.58 -5.86
CA ALA A 133 -3.07 -3.18 -5.49
C ALA A 133 -2.71 -2.27 -6.65
N MET A 134 -3.52 -1.27 -6.97
CA MET A 134 -3.17 -0.33 -8.03
C MET A 134 -2.05 0.61 -7.59
N HIS A 135 -1.08 0.85 -8.48
CA HIS A 135 -0.15 1.96 -8.34
C HIS A 135 -0.82 3.27 -8.75
N GLY A 136 -0.67 4.31 -7.93
CA GLY A 136 -1.33 5.59 -8.15
C GLY A 136 -0.85 6.36 -9.40
N ALA A 137 0.38 6.12 -9.88
CA ALA A 137 0.95 6.75 -11.09
C ALA A 137 0.62 8.26 -11.24
N PRO A 138 1.00 9.13 -10.28
CA PRO A 138 0.41 10.45 -10.11
C PRO A 138 0.62 11.44 -11.27
N LEU A 139 1.60 11.19 -12.15
CA LEU A 139 1.85 12.01 -13.34
C LEU A 139 0.98 11.58 -14.54
N SER A 140 0.43 10.37 -14.50
CA SER A 140 -0.48 9.86 -15.53
C SER A 140 -1.88 10.47 -15.40
N ARG A 141 -2.54 10.72 -16.53
CA ARG A 141 -3.98 11.04 -16.55
C ARG A 141 -4.86 9.81 -16.33
N PHE A 142 -4.37 8.63 -16.69
CA PHE A 142 -5.08 7.36 -16.52
C PHE A 142 -4.95 6.85 -15.09
N HIS A 143 -6.06 6.40 -14.52
CA HIS A 143 -6.14 5.87 -13.16
C HIS A 143 -6.12 4.34 -13.20
N ASN A 144 -5.06 3.72 -12.68
CA ASN A 144 -4.86 2.27 -12.86
C ASN A 144 -6.01 1.41 -12.34
N GLN A 145 -6.65 1.80 -11.23
CA GLN A 145 -7.83 1.10 -10.69
C GLN A 145 -8.95 0.88 -11.72
N GLU A 146 -9.12 1.78 -12.70
CA GLU A 146 -10.13 1.64 -13.77
C GLU A 146 -9.95 0.38 -14.62
N LEU A 147 -8.78 -0.26 -14.57
CA LEU A 147 -8.53 -1.52 -15.27
C LEU A 147 -9.39 -2.66 -14.70
N LEU A 148 -9.57 -2.69 -13.38
CA LEU A 148 -10.24 -3.77 -12.64
C LEU A 148 -11.62 -3.39 -12.08
N VAL A 149 -11.97 -2.10 -12.02
CA VAL A 149 -13.31 -1.66 -11.62
C VAL A 149 -14.39 -2.39 -12.44
N GLY A 150 -15.34 -3.01 -11.73
CA GLY A 150 -16.48 -3.71 -12.33
C GLY A 150 -16.16 -5.08 -12.94
N ARG A 151 -14.91 -5.57 -12.84
CA ARG A 151 -14.54 -6.92 -13.26
C ARG A 151 -14.67 -7.91 -12.11
N ASP A 152 -14.94 -9.17 -12.45
CA ASP A 152 -14.81 -10.26 -11.52
C ASP A 152 -13.32 -10.59 -11.32
N LEU A 153 -12.83 -10.45 -10.09
CA LEU A 153 -11.45 -10.77 -9.75
C LEU A 153 -11.17 -12.28 -9.86
N GLY A 154 -12.21 -13.11 -9.77
CA GLY A 154 -12.14 -14.55 -9.97
C GLY A 154 -11.64 -14.94 -11.37
N GLU A 155 -11.86 -14.12 -12.40
CA GLU A 155 -11.33 -14.33 -13.75
C GLU A 155 -9.79 -14.37 -13.79
N PHE A 156 -9.14 -13.81 -12.76
CA PHE A 156 -7.68 -13.75 -12.63
C PHE A 156 -7.14 -14.62 -11.48
N ASP A 157 -7.98 -15.47 -10.88
CA ASP A 157 -7.69 -16.19 -9.63
C ASP A 157 -7.29 -15.24 -8.48
N LEU A 158 -7.91 -14.06 -8.41
CA LEU A 158 -7.67 -13.08 -7.35
C LEU A 158 -8.81 -13.08 -6.34
N LYS A 159 -8.46 -13.03 -5.06
CA LYS A 159 -9.39 -12.96 -3.93
C LYS A 159 -9.77 -11.53 -3.57
N ALA A 160 -8.86 -10.57 -3.76
CA ALA A 160 -9.11 -9.17 -3.44
C ALA A 160 -8.19 -8.19 -4.18
N ASP A 161 -8.69 -6.99 -4.38
CA ASP A 161 -7.89 -5.79 -4.63
C ASP A 161 -7.85 -4.95 -3.35
N ALA A 162 -6.65 -4.51 -2.98
CA ALA A 162 -6.33 -3.86 -1.72
C ALA A 162 -7.02 -2.50 -1.52
N SER A 163 -7.70 -1.97 -2.54
CA SER A 163 -8.52 -0.76 -2.47
C SER A 163 -9.98 -1.04 -2.86
N LEU A 164 -10.24 -1.69 -3.99
CA LEU A 164 -11.59 -1.95 -4.49
C LEU A 164 -12.39 -2.87 -3.57
N SER A 165 -11.80 -3.96 -3.11
CA SER A 165 -12.51 -4.95 -2.28
C SER A 165 -12.88 -4.40 -0.90
N PHE A 166 -12.17 -3.35 -0.45
CA PHE A 166 -12.47 -2.66 0.80
C PHE A 166 -13.51 -1.55 0.64
N ALA A 167 -13.93 -1.16 -0.57
CA ALA A 167 -14.69 0.08 -0.82
C ALA A 167 -15.97 0.26 0.01
N THR A 168 -16.61 -0.83 0.46
CA THR A 168 -17.82 -0.83 1.27
C THR A 168 -17.58 -1.08 2.76
N ILE A 169 -16.33 -1.27 3.17
CA ILE A 169 -15.96 -1.57 4.55
C ILE A 169 -15.77 -0.28 5.32
N GLU A 170 -16.44 -0.17 6.46
CA GLU A 170 -16.19 0.91 7.42
C GLU A 170 -14.91 0.60 8.19
N LEU A 171 -13.88 1.43 7.97
CA LEU A 171 -12.57 1.29 8.61
C LEU A 171 -11.90 2.65 8.78
N ALA A 172 -10.85 2.67 9.60
CA ALA A 172 -9.91 3.78 9.62
C ALA A 172 -8.73 3.49 8.70
N TYR A 173 -8.48 4.39 7.74
CA TYR A 173 -7.39 4.26 6.80
C TYR A 173 -6.26 5.24 7.13
N PHE A 174 -5.04 4.71 7.25
CA PHE A 174 -3.81 5.47 7.44
C PHE A 174 -2.82 5.16 6.33
N THR A 175 -2.23 6.19 5.75
CA THR A 175 -1.25 6.04 4.67
C THR A 175 -0.13 7.05 4.79
N ASP A 176 1.11 6.63 4.47
CA ASP A 176 2.27 7.51 4.37
C ASP A 176 2.42 8.19 2.99
N THR A 177 1.45 7.98 2.10
CA THR A 177 1.37 8.65 0.80
C THR A 177 1.47 10.17 0.97
N GLY A 178 2.42 10.80 0.26
CA GLY A 178 2.64 12.24 0.31
C GLY A 178 3.69 12.69 1.33
N GLY A 179 4.37 11.76 2.01
CA GLY A 179 5.54 12.04 2.84
C GLY A 179 5.19 12.50 4.25
N ARG A 180 3.94 12.25 4.66
CA ARG A 180 3.36 12.46 5.97
C ARG A 180 2.14 11.57 6.09
N TRP A 181 1.79 11.18 7.31
CA TRP A 181 0.58 10.42 7.54
C TRP A 181 -0.64 11.21 7.05
N ASN A 182 -1.47 10.57 6.23
CA ASN A 182 -2.72 11.10 5.70
C ASN A 182 -2.57 12.51 5.14
N ALA A 183 -1.62 12.68 4.21
CA ALA A 183 -1.47 13.91 3.45
C ALA A 183 -2.83 14.34 2.87
N SER A 184 -3.06 15.66 2.84
CA SER A 184 -4.38 16.22 2.51
C SER A 184 -4.90 15.68 1.18
N ALA A 185 -6.22 15.73 0.97
CA ALA A 185 -6.87 15.28 -0.28
C ALA A 185 -6.28 15.93 -1.55
N ALA A 186 -5.61 17.09 -1.43
CA ALA A 186 -4.90 17.74 -2.53
C ALA A 186 -3.58 17.04 -2.93
N GLU A 187 -2.97 16.27 -2.03
CA GLU A 187 -1.71 15.54 -2.22
C GLU A 187 -1.95 14.03 -2.38
N ASN A 188 -3.06 13.51 -1.83
CA ASN A 188 -3.50 12.14 -1.93
C ASN A 188 -4.87 11.99 -2.64
N PHE A 189 -4.87 12.09 -3.97
CA PHE A 189 -6.11 12.10 -4.78
C PHE A 189 -6.55 10.71 -5.27
N ARG A 190 -5.67 9.70 -5.25
CA ARG A 190 -5.98 8.34 -5.75
C ARG A 190 -5.94 7.27 -4.67
N ASP A 191 -5.21 7.48 -3.59
CA ASP A 191 -5.04 6.47 -2.56
C ASP A 191 -6.12 6.64 -1.48
N ARG A 192 -7.27 6.00 -1.74
CA ARG A 192 -8.47 5.94 -0.88
C ARG A 192 -8.91 4.48 -0.74
N VAL A 193 -9.25 4.09 0.49
CA VAL A 193 -9.70 2.75 0.84
C VAL A 193 -10.85 2.85 1.84
N GLY A 194 -11.85 1.97 1.69
CA GLY A 194 -13.01 1.92 2.59
C GLY A 194 -13.97 3.09 2.45
N LEU A 195 -15.01 3.06 3.29
CA LEU A 195 -15.87 4.21 3.59
C LEU A 195 -15.14 5.23 4.50
N SER A 196 -13.80 5.28 4.45
CA SER A 196 -12.99 5.99 5.44
C SER A 196 -13.38 7.47 5.52
N ARG A 197 -13.71 7.89 6.74
CA ARG A 197 -14.00 9.28 7.08
C ARG A 197 -12.70 9.98 7.44
N GLY A 198 -11.86 10.28 6.44
CA GLY A 198 -10.69 11.17 6.55
C GLY A 198 -10.09 11.29 7.95
N TRP A 199 -9.62 10.16 8.52
CA TRP A 199 -9.11 10.14 9.88
C TRP A 199 -7.73 10.80 9.87
N SER A 200 -7.51 11.80 10.71
CA SER A 200 -6.14 12.20 11.01
C SER A 200 -5.58 11.20 12.02
N PRO A 201 -4.36 10.68 11.84
CA PRO A 201 -3.70 9.95 12.91
C PRO A 201 -3.61 10.87 14.14
N PRO A 202 -3.68 10.31 15.34
CA PRO A 202 -3.51 11.11 16.53
C PRO A 202 -2.14 11.81 16.51
N PRO A 203 -2.07 13.03 17.04
CA PRO A 203 -0.94 13.94 16.86
C PRO A 203 0.38 13.42 17.44
N SER A 204 0.36 12.40 18.31
CA SER A 204 1.56 11.81 18.92
C SER A 204 1.56 10.28 18.91
N ALA A 205 2.77 9.69 18.87
CA ALA A 205 2.97 8.25 19.01
C ALA A 205 2.43 7.70 20.34
N ASN A 206 2.36 8.54 21.38
CA ASN A 206 1.83 8.16 22.70
C ASN A 206 0.30 8.05 22.73
N GLU A 207 -0.40 8.80 21.88
CA GLU A 207 -1.86 8.77 21.80
C GLU A 207 -2.37 7.65 20.88
N PHE A 208 -1.55 7.21 19.93
CA PHE A 208 -1.94 6.20 18.95
C PHE A 208 -2.33 4.84 19.55
N PRO A 209 -1.60 4.27 20.53
CA PRO A 209 -2.02 3.02 21.16
C PRO A 209 -3.40 3.12 21.82
N THR A 210 -3.67 4.24 22.51
CA THR A 210 -4.95 4.47 23.17
C THR A 210 -6.08 4.63 22.16
N TRP A 211 -5.82 5.34 21.06
CA TRP A 211 -6.78 5.47 19.95
C TRP A 211 -7.06 4.11 19.27
N LEU A 212 -6.01 3.33 18.98
CA LEU A 212 -6.16 1.99 18.41
C LEU A 212 -7.02 1.08 19.30
N ARG A 213 -6.86 1.16 20.62
CA ARG A 213 -7.69 0.39 21.57
C ARG A 213 -9.15 0.81 21.59
N SER A 214 -9.44 2.11 21.44
CA SER A 214 -10.79 2.64 21.56
C SER A 214 -11.61 2.53 20.28
N TYR A 215 -10.94 2.58 19.11
CA TYR A 215 -11.62 2.45 17.82
C TYR A 215 -12.23 1.05 17.65
N ARG A 216 -13.48 0.96 17.17
CA ARG A 216 -14.23 -0.31 17.14
C ARG A 216 -14.28 -1.00 15.79
N ASN A 217 -13.82 -0.33 14.73
CA ASN A 217 -13.80 -0.90 13.39
C ASN A 217 -12.37 -1.34 13.03
N PRO A 218 -12.21 -2.13 11.94
CA PRO A 218 -10.89 -2.45 11.42
C PRO A 218 -10.05 -1.20 11.16
N VAL A 219 -8.75 -1.34 11.35
CA VAL A 219 -7.77 -0.32 10.98
C VAL A 219 -7.00 -0.83 9.78
N TYR A 220 -6.72 0.03 8.82
CA TYR A 220 -5.93 -0.30 7.63
C TYR A 220 -4.79 0.69 7.56
N ILE A 221 -3.56 0.19 7.60
CA ILE A 221 -2.34 0.97 7.46
C ILE A 221 -1.64 0.57 6.16
N SER A 222 -1.47 1.54 5.25
CA SER A 222 -0.67 1.42 4.05
C SER A 222 0.64 2.18 4.21
N THR A 223 1.77 1.57 3.90
CA THR A 223 3.07 2.25 3.91
C THR A 223 3.89 1.94 2.67
N HIS A 224 4.86 2.78 2.35
CA HIS A 224 5.78 2.53 1.24
C HIS A 224 7.19 2.32 1.82
N PRO A 225 7.76 1.09 1.80
CA PRO A 225 9.08 0.83 2.38
C PRO A 225 10.18 1.77 1.87
N GLU A 226 10.05 2.32 0.65
CA GLU A 226 10.99 3.31 0.14
C GLU A 226 11.05 4.63 0.92
N ARG A 227 10.02 4.96 1.70
CA ARG A 227 9.96 6.16 2.55
C ARG A 227 10.62 5.95 3.90
N TRP A 228 10.62 4.71 4.40
CA TRP A 228 11.13 4.37 5.72
C TRP A 228 12.63 4.14 5.67
N ASN A 229 13.40 5.13 6.16
CA ASN A 229 14.85 5.15 6.03
C ASN A 229 15.54 4.58 7.27
N SER A 230 16.64 3.86 7.05
CA SER A 230 17.52 3.39 8.14
C SER A 230 18.41 4.49 8.71
N SER A 231 18.54 5.64 8.03
CA SER A 231 19.34 6.77 8.53
C SER A 231 18.69 8.14 8.26
N PRO A 232 18.88 9.12 9.16
CA PRO A 232 18.33 10.47 9.02
C PRO A 232 18.76 11.20 7.73
N GLY A 233 19.99 10.96 7.24
CA GLY A 233 20.48 11.58 6.01
C GLY A 233 19.75 11.08 4.75
N LYS A 234 19.45 9.77 4.68
CA LYS A 234 18.64 9.21 3.58
C LYS A 234 17.19 9.67 3.66
N TYR A 235 16.66 9.89 4.87
CA TYR A 235 15.36 10.51 5.08
C TYR A 235 15.29 11.95 4.54
N ALA A 236 16.27 12.80 4.88
CA ALA A 236 16.33 14.17 4.37
C ALA A 236 16.33 14.21 2.83
N PHE A 237 17.09 13.33 2.18
CA PHE A 237 17.11 13.22 0.73
C PHE A 237 15.76 12.78 0.14
N ALA A 238 15.13 11.76 0.72
CA ALA A 238 13.81 11.29 0.30
C ALA A 238 12.75 12.40 0.44
N LEU A 239 12.80 13.16 1.55
CA LEU A 239 11.91 14.29 1.80
C LEU A 239 12.09 15.40 0.74
N CYS A 240 13.34 15.75 0.39
CA CYS A 240 13.60 16.72 -0.68
C CYS A 240 13.01 16.28 -2.02
N LYS A 241 13.15 14.99 -2.37
CA LYS A 241 12.57 14.41 -3.58
C LYS A 241 11.04 14.46 -3.57
N ASP A 242 10.41 14.13 -2.44
CA ASP A 242 8.96 14.19 -2.27
C ASP A 242 8.42 15.63 -2.38
N ILE A 243 9.12 16.60 -1.79
CA ILE A 243 8.79 18.03 -1.94
C ILE A 243 8.86 18.44 -3.41
N ALA A 244 9.90 18.03 -4.15
CA ALA A 244 10.03 18.33 -5.57
C ALA A 244 8.88 17.71 -6.39
N ILE A 245 8.58 16.43 -6.16
CA ILE A 245 7.46 15.73 -6.82
C ILE A 245 6.13 16.41 -6.52
N SER A 246 5.87 16.77 -5.26
CA SER A 246 4.63 17.44 -4.84
C SER A 246 4.48 18.83 -5.49
N ARG A 247 5.58 19.58 -5.68
CA ARG A 247 5.58 20.83 -6.44
C ARG A 247 5.24 20.63 -7.91
N VAL A 248 5.81 19.61 -8.56
CA VAL A 248 5.48 19.24 -9.94
C VAL A 248 4.01 18.83 -10.05
N LYS A 249 3.48 18.01 -9.12
CA LYS A 249 2.07 17.64 -9.07
C LYS A 249 1.15 18.88 -9.03
N ARG A 250 1.47 19.87 -8.19
CA ARG A 250 0.70 21.14 -8.09
C ARG A 250 0.77 21.97 -9.38
N ALA A 251 1.92 22.05 -10.01
CA ALA A 251 2.09 22.76 -11.29
C ALA A 251 1.27 22.12 -12.41
N ILE A 252 1.32 20.78 -12.54
CA ILE A 252 0.49 20.04 -13.53
C ILE A 252 -1.01 20.28 -13.28
N LYS A 253 -1.44 20.36 -12.01
CA LYS A 253 -2.83 20.66 -11.66
C LYS A 253 -3.27 22.03 -12.16
N LEU A 254 -2.47 23.07 -11.91
CA LEU A 254 -2.74 24.44 -12.37
C LEU A 254 -2.85 24.51 -13.91
N PHE A 255 -1.95 23.84 -14.63
CA PHE A 255 -2.02 23.77 -16.09
C PHE A 255 -3.28 23.05 -16.59
N ARG A 256 -3.68 21.95 -15.95
CA ARG A 256 -4.89 21.20 -16.33
C ARG A 256 -6.19 21.94 -16.01
N SER A 257 -6.25 22.77 -14.97
CA SER A 257 -7.43 23.57 -14.63
C SER A 257 -7.62 24.83 -15.48
N VAL A 258 -6.56 25.29 -16.16
CA VAL A 258 -6.62 26.45 -17.09
C VAL A 258 -6.95 26.00 -18.51
N SER A 259 -6.85 24.69 -18.80
CA SER A 259 -7.07 24.10 -20.13
C SER A 259 -8.43 23.42 -20.28
N THR A 260 -9.36 23.67 -19.35
CA THR A 260 -10.77 23.24 -19.33
C THR A 260 -11.65 24.46 -19.24
#